data_AF-W5W474-F1
#
_entry.id   AF-W5W474-F1
#
_cell.length_a   1.000
_cell.length_b   1.000
_cell.length_c   1.000
_cell.angle_alpha   90.00
_cell.angle_beta   90.00
_cell.angle_gamma   90.00
#
_symmetry.space_group_name_H-M   'P 1'
#
loop_
_entity.id
_entity.type
_entity.pdbx_description
1 polymer ?
#
loop_
_entity_poly.entity_id
_entity_poly.type
_entity_poly.pdbx_seq_one_letter_code
_entity_poly.pdbx_strand_id
1 'polypeptide(L)' 'MTTEQVRELLADRKVFPDLPADLADDAPLVLDSMALVWLLHQVQARFGLTVDPSDEDLARFDSVAGITEYLNSGAVR' A
#
# COMPACT_ATOMS: atom_id res chain seq x y z
N MET A 1 0.57 8.33 8.39
CA MET A 1 0.62 6.86 8.58
C MET A 1 2.08 6.39 8.63
N THR A 2 2.36 5.34 9.39
CA THR A 2 3.70 4.73 9.53
C THR A 2 3.87 3.53 8.58
N THR A 3 5.12 3.08 8.35
CA THR A 3 5.39 1.88 7.54
C THR A 3 4.78 0.62 8.16
N GLU A 4 4.72 0.53 9.50
CA GLU A 4 4.05 -0.57 10.20
C GLU A 4 2.56 -0.64 9.87
N GLN A 5 1.86 0.49 9.86
CA GLN A 5 0.46 0.54 9.47
C GLN A 5 0.26 0.14 8.00
N VAL A 6 1.21 0.45 7.12
CA VAL A 6 1.18 -0.06 5.73
C VAL A 6 1.40 -1.56 5.68
N ARG A 7 2.27 -2.13 6.51
CA ARG A 7 2.44 -3.58 6.62
C ARG A 7 1.16 -4.27 7.09
N GLU A 8 0.43 -3.68 8.03
CA GLU A 8 -0.87 -4.18 8.46
C GLU A 8 -1.93 -4.15 7.34
N LEU A 9 -1.85 -3.20 6.41
CA LEU A 9 -2.68 -3.17 5.19
C LEU A 9 -2.33 -4.32 4.23
N LEU A 10 -1.05 -4.70 4.17
CA LEU A 10 -0.53 -5.78 3.33
C LEU A 10 -0.55 -7.17 4.02
N ALA A 11 -1.10 -7.29 5.23
CA ALA A 11 -1.04 -8.51 6.02
C ALA A 11 -2.00 -9.62 5.56
N ASP A 12 -2.99 -9.34 4.71
CA ASP A 12 -3.95 -10.34 4.23
C ASP A 12 -3.31 -11.31 3.22
N ARG A 13 -2.90 -12.49 3.71
CA ARG A 13 -2.24 -13.53 2.91
C ARG A 13 -3.10 -14.16 1.83
N LYS A 14 -4.42 -13.93 1.82
CA LYS A 14 -5.26 -14.34 0.69
C LYS A 14 -5.07 -13.42 -0.52
N VAL A 15 -4.71 -12.16 -0.26
CA VAL A 15 -4.49 -11.14 -1.28
C VAL A 15 -3.00 -10.99 -1.60
N PHE A 16 -2.14 -11.13 -0.59
CA PHE A 16 -0.69 -11.02 -0.70
C PHE A 16 0.02 -12.31 -0.28
N PRO A 17 -0.15 -13.42 -1.04
CA PRO A 17 0.40 -14.71 -0.65
C PRO A 17 1.93 -14.72 -0.63
N ASP A 18 2.57 -13.97 -1.54
CA ASP A 18 4.01 -14.03 -1.78
C ASP A 18 4.82 -12.99 -0.98
N LEU A 19 4.17 -12.18 -0.14
CA LEU A 19 4.91 -11.17 0.64
C LEU A 19 5.70 -11.81 1.79
N PRO A 20 7.01 -11.58 1.91
CA PRO A 20 7.75 -11.99 3.10
C PRO A 20 7.17 -11.33 4.36
N ALA A 21 7.16 -12.05 5.49
CA ALA A 21 6.72 -11.47 6.77
C ALA A 21 7.69 -10.39 7.27
N ASP A 22 8.94 -10.47 6.86
CA ASP A 22 10.08 -9.62 7.22
C ASP A 22 10.56 -8.76 6.04
N LEU A 23 9.69 -8.53 5.03
CA LEU A 23 9.99 -7.69 3.88
C LEU A 23 10.60 -6.36 4.34
N ALA A 24 11.74 -5.89 3.83
CA ALA A 24 12.28 -4.59 4.22
C ALA A 24 11.41 -3.44 3.70
N ASP A 25 11.48 -2.25 4.31
CA ASP A 25 10.64 -1.11 3.91
C ASP A 25 10.89 -0.68 2.45
N ASP A 26 12.14 -0.80 1.98
CA ASP A 26 12.63 -0.45 0.65
C ASP A 26 12.73 -1.64 -0.32
N ALA A 27 12.30 -2.82 0.12
CA ALA A 27 12.37 -4.02 -0.73
C ALA A 27 11.36 -3.94 -1.89
N PRO A 28 11.72 -4.46 -3.08
CA PRO A 28 10.82 -4.50 -4.23
C PRO A 28 9.52 -5.23 -3.92
N LEU A 29 8.40 -4.59 -4.28
CA LEU A 29 7.03 -5.03 -4.12
C LEU A 29 6.33 -4.95 -5.47
N VAL A 30 5.57 -5.99 -5.80
CA VAL A 30 4.71 -5.99 -6.99
C VAL A 30 3.27 -6.15 -6.52
N LEU A 31 2.43 -5.19 -6.90
CA LEU A 31 0.99 -5.25 -6.67
C LEU A 31 0.29 -5.56 -7.99
N ASP A 32 -0.46 -6.65 -8.02
CA ASP A 32 -1.42 -6.87 -9.10
C ASP A 32 -2.66 -5.98 -8.93
N SER A 33 -3.57 -6.03 -9.89
CA SER A 33 -4.78 -5.20 -9.88
C SER A 33 -5.71 -5.51 -8.71
N MET A 34 -5.77 -6.75 -8.23
CA MET A 34 -6.60 -7.13 -7.08
C MET A 34 -5.98 -6.64 -5.77
N ALA A 35 -4.67 -6.84 -5.62
CA ALA A 35 -3.86 -6.40 -4.50
C ALA A 35 -3.93 -4.87 -4.33
N LEU A 36 -3.84 -4.13 -5.44
CA LEU A 36 -4.00 -2.68 -5.45
C LEU A 36 -5.39 -2.25 -4.97
N VAL A 37 -6.46 -2.78 -5.58
CA VAL A 37 -7.85 -2.43 -5.20
C VAL A 37 -8.11 -2.77 -3.73
N TRP A 38 -7.61 -3.91 -3.25
CA TRP A 38 -7.73 -4.29 -1.86
C TRP A 38 -6.98 -3.35 -0.91
N LEU A 39 -5.74 -2.97 -1.24
CA LEU A 39 -4.98 -1.99 -0.47
C LEU A 39 -5.75 -0.67 -0.34
N LEU A 40 -6.25 -0.12 -1.44
CA LEU A 40 -7.03 1.13 -1.45
C LEU A 40 -8.31 0.99 -0.62
N HIS A 41 -9.01 -0.16 -0.75
CA HIS A 41 -10.18 -0.45 0.07
C HIS A 41 -9.85 -0.48 1.57
N GLN A 42 -8.74 -1.11 1.97
CA GLN A 42 -8.34 -1.19 3.39
C GLN A 42 -7.92 0.18 3.94
N VAL A 43 -7.28 1.02 3.12
CA VAL A 43 -6.94 2.41 3.50
C VAL A 43 -8.22 3.19 3.84
N GLN A 44 -9.23 3.12 2.99
CA GLN A 44 -10.51 3.76 3.24
C GLN A 44 -11.24 3.15 4.45
N ALA A 45 -11.30 1.82 4.55
CA ALA A 45 -12.04 1.13 5.60
C ALA A 45 -11.45 1.36 7.00
N ARG A 46 -10.12 1.41 7.13
CA ARG A 46 -9.43 1.56 8.42
C ARG A 46 -9.18 3.00 8.83
N PHE A 47 -8.89 3.88 7.86
CA PHE A 47 -8.45 5.24 8.14
C PHE A 47 -9.42 6.31 7.64
N GLY A 48 -10.48 5.93 6.90
CA GLY A 48 -11.43 6.87 6.31
C GLY A 48 -10.84 7.69 5.16
N LEU A 49 -9.66 7.32 4.67
CA LEU A 49 -8.89 8.03 3.66
C LEU A 49 -9.29 7.56 2.27
N THR A 50 -9.75 8.48 1.42
CA THR A 50 -10.05 8.16 0.02
C THR A 50 -8.85 8.48 -0.83
N VAL A 51 -8.35 7.48 -1.54
CA VAL A 51 -7.18 7.56 -2.40
C VAL A 51 -7.53 7.17 -3.82
N ASP A 52 -7.08 8.00 -4.76
CA ASP A 52 -7.28 7.82 -6.20
C ASP A 52 -5.93 8.08 -6.90
N PRO A 53 -4.97 7.13 -6.81
CA PRO A 53 -3.63 7.31 -7.37
C PRO A 53 -3.69 7.38 -8.89
N SER A 54 -3.00 8.36 -9.46
CA SER A 54 -2.74 8.39 -10.91
C SER A 54 -1.72 7.31 -11.30
N ASP A 55 -1.56 7.05 -12.60
CA ASP A 55 -0.52 6.13 -13.10
C ASP A 55 0.90 6.53 -12.64
N GLU A 56 1.17 7.83 -12.50
CA GLU A 56 2.43 8.33 -11.97
C GLU A 56 2.59 8.04 -10.47
N ASP A 57 1.49 8.10 -9.71
CA ASP A 57 1.50 7.76 -8.29
C ASP A 57 1.68 6.26 -8.06
N LEU A 58 1.08 5.43 -8.91
CA LEU A 58 1.24 3.98 -8.87
C LEU A 58 2.69 3.53 -9.11
N ALA A 59 3.52 4.35 -9.77
CA ALA A 59 4.95 4.08 -9.87
C ALA A 59 5.66 4.07 -8.51
N ARG A 60 5.08 4.69 -7.47
CA ARG A 60 5.58 4.66 -6.09
C ARG A 60 5.09 3.45 -5.30
N PHE A 61 4.23 2.60 -5.87
CA PHE A 61 3.67 1.42 -5.20
C PHE A 61 4.57 0.19 -5.39
N ASP A 62 5.89 0.42 -5.39
CA ASP A 62 6.95 -0.57 -5.63
C ASP A 62 7.67 -1.01 -4.36
N SER A 63 7.27 -0.46 -3.21
CA SER A 63 7.88 -0.71 -1.90
C SER A 63 6.92 -0.24 -0.78
N VAL A 64 7.12 -0.74 0.44
CA VAL A 64 6.35 -0.27 1.62
C VAL A 64 6.64 1.21 1.88
N ALA A 65 7.89 1.62 1.72
CA ALA A 65 8.32 3.01 1.84
C ALA A 65 7.62 3.92 0.83
N GLY A 66 7.58 3.55 -0.45
CA GLY A 66 6.93 4.34 -1.50
C GLY A 66 5.41 4.46 -1.30
N ILE A 67 4.74 3.38 -0.92
CA ILE A 67 3.32 3.41 -0.54
C ILE A 67 3.10 4.34 0.67
N THR A 68 3.97 4.23 1.67
CA THR A 68 3.90 5.09 2.88
C THR A 68 4.08 6.56 2.54
N GLU A 69 5.02 6.88 1.65
CA GLU A 69 5.26 8.24 1.18
C GLU A 69 4.03 8.79 0.45
N TYR A 70 3.47 8.02 -0.49
CA TYR A 70 2.25 8.41 -1.20
C TYR A 70 1.08 8.67 -0.24
N LEU A 71 0.84 7.77 0.72
CA LEU A 71 -0.28 7.90 1.66
C LEU A 71 -0.10 9.02 2.69
N ASN A 72 1.11 9.54 2.84
CA ASN A 72 1.38 10.74 3.63
C ASN A 72 1.43 12.01 2.77
N SER A 73 1.43 11.87 1.45
CA SER A 73 1.31 13.01 0.55
C SER A 73 -0.11 13.59 0.63
N GLY A 74 -0.24 14.91 0.42
CA GLY A 74 -1.55 15.58 0.42
C GLY A 74 -2.48 15.18 -0.73
N ALA A 75 -2.14 14.14 -1.50
CA ALA A 75 -3.00 13.53 -2.53
C ALA A 75 -4.16 12.70 -1.94
N VAL A 76 -4.15 12.47 -0.63
CA VAL A 76 -5.22 11.77 0.10
C VAL A 76 -6.32 12.75 0.49
N ARG A 77 -7.59 12.39 0.25
CA ARG A 77 -8.77 13.21 0.58
C ARG A 77 -9.59 12.62 1.72
#